data_AF-A0A6J2PBY9-F1
#
_entry.id   AF-A0A6J2PBY9-F1
#
_cell.length_a   1.000
_cell.length_b   1.000
_cell.length_c   1.000
_cell.angle_alpha   90.00
_cell.angle_beta   90.00
_cell.angle_gamma   90.00
#
_symmetry.space_group_name_H-M   'P 1'
#
loop_
_entity.id
_entity.type
_entity.pdbx_description
1 polymer ?
#
loop_
_entity_poly.entity_id
_entity_poly.type
_entity_poly.pdbx_seq_one_letter_code
_entity_poly.pdbx_strand_id
1 'polypeptide(L)'
;MSVRRNPWTFIRGVSPALLTAVLISSSSATLPLTIRCCEEKNNIDRRITRFMLPIGTNVNVDGTTLYEVVAAVFIVHLNSVHLDLSQMITVG
;
A
#
# COMPACT_ATOMS: atom_id res chain seq x y z
N MET A 1 -4.06 8.66 10.54
CA MET A 1 -3.87 8.57 12.01
C MET A 1 -5.01 9.30 12.74
N SER A 2 -6.26 9.18 12.25
CA SER A 2 -7.38 10.04 12.66
C SER A 2 -8.29 9.42 13.73
N VAL A 3 -8.21 8.11 13.92
CA VAL A 3 -8.96 7.39 14.96
C VAL A 3 -8.10 7.38 16.22
N ARG A 4 -8.61 7.90 17.35
CA ARG A 4 -7.96 7.89 18.67
C ARG A 4 -7.87 6.47 19.26
N ARG A 5 -7.32 5.53 18.50
CA ARG A 5 -7.03 4.15 18.89
C ARG A 5 -5.56 3.86 18.63
N ASN A 6 -5.02 2.91 19.39
CA ASN A 6 -3.63 2.49 19.25
C ASN A 6 -3.41 1.85 17.86
N PRO A 7 -2.56 2.43 16.98
CA PRO A 7 -2.30 1.87 15.65
C PRO A 7 -1.60 0.50 15.72
N TRP A 8 -0.85 0.23 16.78
CA TRP A 8 -0.13 -1.04 16.96
C TRP A 8 -1.08 -2.23 17.12
N THR A 9 -2.22 -2.04 17.78
CA THR A 9 -3.25 -3.08 17.90
C THR A 9 -3.85 -3.41 16.54
N PHE A 10 -4.09 -2.39 15.72
CA PHE A 10 -4.60 -2.56 14.36
C PHE A 10 -3.63 -3.33 13.48
N ILE A 11 -2.36 -2.90 13.48
CA ILE A 11 -1.28 -3.53 12.71
C ILE A 11 -1.10 -5.00 13.10
N ARG A 12 -1.17 -5.33 14.39
CA ARG A 12 -1.16 -6.74 14.86
C ARG A 12 -2.32 -7.56 14.30
N GLY A 13 -3.49 -6.95 14.12
CA GLY A 13 -4.65 -7.61 13.51
C GLY A 13 -4.46 -7.88 12.01
N VAL A 14 -3.82 -6.98 11.26
CA VAL A 14 -3.56 -7.15 9.81
C VAL A 14 -2.21 -7.79 9.47
N SER A 15 -1.34 -8.06 10.44
CA SER A 15 0.00 -8.61 10.21
C SER A 15 0.06 -9.87 9.34
N PRO A 16 -0.88 -10.85 9.43
CA PRO A 16 -0.84 -12.01 8.55
C PRO A 16 -1.10 -11.62 7.09
N ALA A 17 -2.04 -10.70 6.86
CA ALA A 17 -2.33 -10.20 5.52
C ALA A 17 -1.14 -9.41 4.94
N LEU A 18 -0.43 -8.64 5.77
CA LEU A 18 0.79 -7.93 5.36
C LEU A 18 1.91 -8.90 4.98
N LEU A 19 2.15 -9.95 5.77
CA LEU A 19 3.13 -10.98 5.45
C LEU A 19 2.79 -11.69 4.14
N THR A 20 1.53 -12.07 3.96
CA THR A 20 1.07 -12.70 2.72
C THR A 20 1.18 -11.74 1.53
N ALA A 21 0.93 -10.45 1.72
CA ALA A 21 1.07 -9.44 0.66
C ALA A 21 2.53 -9.33 0.19
N VAL A 22 3.50 -9.40 1.10
CA VAL A 22 4.92 -9.44 0.77
C VAL A 22 5.28 -10.74 0.03
N LEU A 23 4.79 -11.89 0.50
CA LEU A 23 5.12 -13.19 -0.09
C LEU A 23 4.52 -13.40 -1.48
N ILE A 24 3.26 -13.01 -1.68
CA ILE A 24 2.53 -13.20 -2.94
C ILE A 24 2.79 -12.03 -3.89
N SER A 25 3.22 -10.86 -3.37
CA SER A 25 3.47 -9.64 -4.15
C SER A 25 2.29 -9.20 -5.02
N SER A 26 1.06 -9.56 -4.64
CA SER A 26 -0.16 -9.23 -5.38
C SER A 26 -1.29 -8.76 -4.44
N SER A 27 -1.77 -7.54 -4.69
CA SER A 27 -2.82 -6.91 -3.88
C SER A 27 -4.19 -7.60 -4.06
N SER A 28 -4.52 -8.06 -5.27
CA SER A 28 -5.78 -8.76 -5.54
C SER A 28 -5.82 -10.18 -4.95
N ALA A 29 -4.67 -10.86 -4.92
CA ALA A 29 -4.56 -12.19 -4.32
C ALA A 29 -4.66 -12.16 -2.78
N THR A 30 -4.31 -11.03 -2.16
CA THR A 30 -4.30 -10.85 -0.70
C THR A 30 -5.55 -10.16 -0.15
N LEU A 31 -6.39 -9.60 -1.02
CA LEU A 31 -7.67 -8.98 -0.68
C LEU A 31 -8.60 -9.85 0.20
N PRO A 32 -8.88 -11.15 -0.13
CA PRO A 32 -9.77 -11.96 0.71
C PRO A 32 -9.23 -12.21 2.12
N LEU A 33 -7.90 -12.33 2.26
CA LEU A 33 -7.25 -12.50 3.56
C LEU A 33 -7.26 -11.19 4.37
N THR A 34 -7.07 -10.05 3.69
CA THR A 34 -7.14 -8.72 4.30
C THR A 34 -8.54 -8.43 4.84
N ILE A 35 -9.59 -8.77 4.08
CA ILE A 35 -10.98 -8.64 4.53
C ILE A 35 -11.21 -9.46 5.81
N ARG A 36 -10.78 -10.73 5.85
CA ARG A 36 -10.90 -11.58 7.05
C ARG A 36 -10.15 -11.00 8.25
N CYS A 37 -8.91 -10.55 8.06
CA CYS A 37 -8.13 -9.95 9.15
C CYS A 37 -8.81 -8.67 9.69
N CYS A 38 -9.40 -7.84 8.83
CA CYS A 38 -10.13 -6.65 9.24
C CYS A 38 -11.44 -6.96 9.96
N GLU A 39 -12.21 -7.93 9.49
CA GLU A 39 -13.49 -8.36 10.08
C GLU A 39 -13.27 -9.08 11.42
N GLU A 40 -12.38 -10.09 11.45
CA GLU A 40 -12.23 -11.00 12.60
C GLU A 40 -11.23 -10.48 13.66
N LYS A 41 -10.11 -9.87 13.25
CA LYS A 41 -9.06 -9.44 14.21
C LYS A 41 -9.20 -7.98 14.64
N ASN A 42 -9.74 -7.13 13.77
CA ASN A 42 -9.94 -5.71 14.04
C ASN A 42 -11.39 -5.30 14.30
N ASN A 43 -12.34 -6.25 14.21
CA ASN A 43 -13.77 -6.04 14.47
C ASN A 43 -14.34 -4.85 13.68
N ILE A 44 -13.90 -4.69 12.43
CA ILE A 44 -14.43 -3.65 11.53
C ILE A 44 -15.73 -4.16 10.91
N ASP A 45 -16.70 -3.25 10.75
CA ASP A 45 -17.99 -3.57 10.15
C ASP A 45 -17.83 -4.16 8.74
N ARG A 46 -18.52 -5.28 8.52
CA ARG A 46 -18.50 -6.07 7.27
C ARG A 46 -18.91 -5.25 6.04
N ARG A 47 -19.79 -4.27 6.20
CA ARG A 47 -20.26 -3.40 5.12
C ARG A 47 -19.15 -2.45 4.69
N ILE A 48 -18.39 -1.94 5.65
CA ILE A 48 -17.29 -1.01 5.39
C ILE A 48 -16.12 -1.75 4.73
N THR A 49 -15.71 -2.89 5.28
CA THR A 49 -14.58 -3.69 4.74
C THR A 49 -14.84 -4.14 3.31
N ARG A 50 -16.03 -4.67 3.03
CA ARG A 50 -16.37 -5.23 1.70
C ARG A 50 -16.63 -4.19 0.63
N PHE A 51 -16.91 -2.94 1.01
CA PHE A 51 -17.04 -1.85 0.06
C PHE A 51 -15.70 -1.15 -0.16
N MET A 52 -15.01 -0.77 0.92
CA MET A 52 -13.82 0.06 0.83
C MET A 52 -12.56 -0.71 0.41
N LEU A 53 -12.35 -1.95 0.89
CA LEU A 53 -11.13 -2.69 0.57
C LEU A 53 -11.01 -3.03 -0.93
N PRO A 54 -12.06 -3.53 -1.62
CA PRO A 54 -11.96 -3.82 -3.06
C PRO A 54 -11.75 -2.57 -3.93
N ILE A 55 -12.35 -1.44 -3.54
CA ILE A 55 -12.13 -0.15 -4.22
C ILE A 55 -10.68 0.31 -3.97
N GLY A 56 -10.24 0.28 -2.71
CA GLY A 56 -8.90 0.68 -2.31
C GLY A 56 -7.81 -0.15 -2.99
N THR A 57 -7.98 -1.46 -3.15
CA THR A 57 -6.97 -2.32 -3.81
C THR A 57 -6.66 -1.93 -5.26
N ASN A 58 -7.62 -1.36 -5.99
CA ASN A 58 -7.42 -0.92 -7.37
C ASN A 58 -6.91 0.52 -7.48
N VAL A 59 -7.25 1.37 -6.50
CA VAL A 59 -6.92 2.81 -6.53
C VAL A 59 -5.62 3.11 -5.76
N ASN A 60 -5.23 2.25 -4.81
CA ASN A 60 -4.04 2.43 -3.98
C ASN A 60 -2.78 2.00 -4.74
N VAL A 61 -2.26 2.92 -5.55
CA VAL A 61 -1.07 2.72 -6.42
C VAL A 61 0.25 3.15 -5.74
N ASP A 62 0.21 3.54 -4.46
CA ASP A 62 1.36 4.08 -3.72
C ASP A 62 2.66 3.27 -3.86
N GLY A 63 2.56 1.93 -3.79
CA GLY A 63 3.73 1.04 -3.92
C GLY A 63 4.34 1.06 -5.33
N THR A 64 3.50 1.11 -6.36
CA THR A 64 3.94 1.18 -7.75
C THR A 64 4.56 2.54 -8.05
N THR A 65 3.93 3.63 -7.60
CA THR A 65 4.47 4.98 -7.77
C THR A 65 5.84 5.13 -7.10
N LEU A 66 6.00 4.61 -5.87
CA LEU A 66 7.31 4.61 -5.20
C LEU A 66 8.37 3.83 -6.00
N TYR A 67 8.00 2.65 -6.52
CA TYR A 67 8.92 1.85 -7.33
C TYR A 67 9.32 2.58 -8.63
N GLU A 68 8.35 3.16 -9.35
CA GLU A 68 8.58 3.90 -10.59
C GLU A 68 9.47 5.13 -10.36
N VAL A 69 9.19 5.93 -9.32
CA VAL A 69 9.99 7.11 -8.98
C VAL A 69 11.44 6.70 -8.63
N VAL A 70 11.61 5.67 -7.80
CA VAL A 70 12.95 5.18 -7.44
C VAL A 70 13.71 4.64 -8.66
N ALA A 71 13.04 3.89 -9.52
CA ALA A 71 13.62 3.38 -10.76
C ALA A 71 14.04 4.51 -11.72
N ALA A 72 13.19 5.53 -11.88
CA ALA A 72 13.48 6.70 -12.71
C ALA A 72 14.71 7.47 -12.19
N VAL A 73 14.77 7.74 -10.87
CA VAL A 73 15.91 8.40 -10.23
C VAL A 73 17.19 7.57 -10.37
N PHE A 74 17.11 6.25 -10.28
CA PHE A 74 18.24 5.34 -10.45
C PHE A 74 18.78 5.36 -11.89
N ILE A 75 17.91 5.31 -12.89
CA ILE A 75 18.30 5.38 -14.31
C ILE A 75 19.00 6.71 -14.63
N VAL A 76 18.50 7.81 -14.08
CA VAL A 76 19.12 9.13 -14.24
C VAL A 76 20.54 9.15 -13.68
N HIS A 77 20.74 8.63 -12.47
CA HIS A 77 22.08 8.57 -11.85
C HIS A 77 23.05 7.71 -12.66
N LEU A 78 22.58 6.57 -13.22
CA LEU A 78 23.40 5.72 -14.08
C LEU A 78 23.86 6.42 -15.37
N ASN A 79 23.04 7.32 -15.93
CA ASN A 79 23.35 8.05 -17.15
C ASN A 79 24.09 9.37 -16.91
N SER A 80 24.49 9.67 -15.65
CA SER A 80 25.14 10.94 -15.27
C SER A 80 24.34 12.18 -15.68
N VAL A 81 23.01 12.07 -15.77
CA VAL A 81 22.11 13.19 -16.06
C VAL A 81 21.76 13.86 -14.74
N HIS A 82 21.92 15.18 -14.63
CA HIS A 82 21.46 15.92 -13.46
C HIS A 82 19.95 16.21 -13.62
N LEU A 83 19.12 15.57 -12.79
CA LEU A 83 17.72 15.95 -12.63
C LEU A 83 17.66 17.29 -11.92
N ASP A 84 17.11 18.31 -12.59
CA ASP A 84 16.79 19.58 -11.95
C ASP A 84 15.45 19.45 -11.18
N LEU A 85 15.24 20.26 -10.15
CA LEU A 85 14.09 20.15 -9.23
C LEU A 85 12.72 20.24 -9.93
N SER A 86 12.68 20.89 -11.09
CA SER A 86 11.52 20.99 -11.98
C SER A 86 11.13 19.65 -12.63
N GLN A 87 12.11 18.79 -12.93
CA GLN A 87 11.87 17.47 -13.52
C GLN A 87 11.42 16.45 -12.46
N MET A 88 11.88 16.58 -11.22
CA MET A 88 11.36 15.76 -10.10
C MET A 88 9.87 15.98 -9.86
N ILE A 89 9.39 17.23 -9.96
CA ILE A 89 7.96 17.57 -9.77
C ILE A 89 7.08 17.09 -10.94
N THR A 90 7.67 16.90 -12.13
CA THR A 90 6.91 16.41 -13.30
C THR A 90 6.77 14.89 -13.29
N VAL A 91 7.71 14.19 -12.65
CA VAL A 91 7.75 12.72 -12.58
C VAL A 91 7.02 12.16 -11.35
N GLY A 92 7.02 12.89 -10.23
CA GLY A 92 6.30 12.52 -8.99
C GLY A 92 4.89 13.09 -8.93
#